data_AF-A0A7C2JVP1-F1
#
_entry.id   AF-A0A7C2JVP1-F1
#
_cell.length_a   1.000
_cell.length_b   1.000
_cell.length_c   1.000
_cell.angle_alpha   90.00
_cell.angle_beta   90.00
_cell.angle_gamma   90.00
#
_symmetry.space_group_name_H-M   'P 1'
#
loop_
_entity.id
_entity.type
_entity.pdbx_description
1 polymer ?
#
loop_
_entity_poly.entity_id
_entity_poly.type
_entity_poly.pdbx_seq_one_letter_code
_entity_poly.pdbx_strand_id
1 'polypeptide(L)' 'RRKLIHYRRGEIEIRDVRGLEAAACSCYASGKKTYAQVLA' A
#
# COMPACT_ATOMS: atom_id res chain seq x y z
N ARG A 1 -9.40 -1.18 -14.32
CA ARG A 1 -8.34 -1.86 -13.52
C ARG A 1 -7.10 -0.96 -13.53
N ARG A 2 -6.61 -0.46 -12.38
CA ARG A 2 -5.62 0.64 -12.29
C ARG A 2 -4.13 0.22 -12.46
N LYS A 3 -3.84 -1.08 -12.63
CA LYS A 3 -2.47 -1.65 -12.82
C LYS A 3 -1.42 -1.23 -11.76
N LEU A 4 -1.87 -0.98 -10.53
CA LEU A 4 -1.02 -0.55 -9.40
C LEU A 4 -0.07 -1.67 -8.91
N ILE A 5 -0.45 -2.91 -9.16
CA ILE A 5 0.33 -4.11 -8.87
C ILE A 5 0.44 -4.98 -10.12
N HIS A 6 1.59 -5.64 -10.27
CA HIS A 6 1.77 -6.77 -11.14
C HIS A 6 1.77 -8.05 -10.29
N TYR A 7 0.98 -9.03 -10.70
CA TYR A 7 0.94 -10.34 -10.05
C TYR A 7 1.30 -11.40 -11.08
N ARG A 8 2.37 -12.13 -10.80
CA ARG A 8 2.71 -13.40 -11.43
C ARG A 8 2.70 -14.44 -10.32
N ARG A 9 2.30 -15.68 -10.59
CA ARG A 9 2.13 -16.70 -9.53
C ARG A 9 3.34 -16.77 -8.60
N GLY A 10 3.17 -16.33 -7.35
CA GLY A 10 4.21 -16.29 -6.31
C GLY A 10 5.03 -14.99 -6.22
N GLU A 11 4.87 -14.07 -7.16
CA GLU A 11 5.60 -12.82 -7.27
C GLU A 11 4.61 -11.64 -7.34
N ILE A 12 4.73 -10.74 -6.36
CA ILE A 12 3.95 -9.51 -6.30
C ILE A 12 4.91 -8.35 -6.48
N GLU A 13 4.70 -7.55 -7.51
CA GLU A 13 5.47 -6.34 -7.73
C GLU A 13 4.56 -5.12 -7.62
N ILE A 14 4.93 -4.18 -6.76
CA ILE A 14 4.22 -2.91 -6.63
C ILE A 14 4.76 -1.97 -7.71
N ARG A 15 3.93 -1.64 -8.69
CA ARG A 15 4.30 -0.74 -9.79
C ARG A 15 4.10 0.73 -9.42
N ASP A 16 3.10 1.00 -8.59
CA ASP A 16 2.80 2.35 -8.11
C ASP A 16 2.34 2.30 -6.65
N VAL A 17 3.28 2.62 -5.75
CA VAL A 17 3.01 2.69 -4.30
C VAL A 17 2.03 3.81 -3.99
N ARG A 18 2.19 5.00 -4.60
CA ARG A 18 1.33 6.16 -4.28
C ARG A 18 -0.10 5.94 -4.74
N GLY A 19 -0.28 5.36 -5.93
CA GLY A 19 -1.59 4.97 -6.42
C GLY A 19 -2.24 3.88 -5.57
N LEU A 20 -1.44 2.96 -5.00
CA LEU A 20 -1.92 1.94 -4.07
C LEU A 20 -2.36 2.56 -2.73
N GLU A 21 -1.59 3.50 -2.19
CA GLU A 21 -1.96 4.25 -0.98
C GLU A 21 -3.24 5.09 -1.19
N ALA A 22 -3.37 5.76 -2.34
CA ALA A 22 -4.55 6.56 -2.66
C ALA A 22 -5.81 5.72 -2.91
N ALA A 23 -5.65 4.46 -3.32
CA ALA A 23 -6.74 3.51 -3.48
C ALA A 23 -7.10 2.78 -2.18
N ALA A 24 -6.25 2.85 -1.15
CA ALA A 24 -6.49 2.22 0.13
C ALA A 24 -7.57 2.98 0.93
N CYS A 25 -8.21 2.27 1.86
CA CYS A 25 -9.17 2.90 2.77
C CYS A 25 -8.44 3.74 3.84
N SER A 26 -9.19 4.61 4.51
CA SER A 26 -8.70 5.45 5.61
C SER A 26 -8.02 4.65 6.73
N CYS A 27 -8.41 3.39 6.94
CA CYS A 27 -7.78 2.50 7.91
C CYS A 27 -6.29 2.28 7.65
N TYR A 28 -5.87 2.25 6.37
CA TYR A 28 -4.45 2.11 6.03
C TYR A 28 -3.64 3.32 6.49
N ALA A 29 -4.15 4.54 6.25
CA ALA A 29 -3.50 5.78 6.70
C ALA A 29 -3.40 5.84 8.23
N SER A 30 -4.47 5.46 8.93
CA SER A 30 -4.46 5.37 10.40
C SER A 30 -3.43 4.36 10.90
N GLY A 31 -3.37 3.16 10.31
CA GLY A 31 -2.37 2.15 10.66
C GLY A 31 -0.94 2.62 10.42
N LYS A 32 -0.67 3.25 9.28
CA LYS A 32 0.64 3.84 8.95
C LYS A 32 1.06 4.91 9.95
N LYS A 33 0.13 5.77 10.37
CA LYS A 33 0.36 6.79 11.41
C LYS A 33 0.71 6.16 12.76
N THR A 34 -0.09 5.21 13.23
CA THR A 34 0.17 4.52 14.50
C THR A 34 1.52 3.80 14.48
N TYR A 35 1.83 3.10 13.39
CA TYR A 35 3.11 2.40 13.25
C TYR A 35 4.31 3.35 13.29
N ALA A 36 4.22 4.51 12.61
CA ALA A 36 5.26 5.53 12.65
C ALA A 36 5.47 6.13 14.05
N GLN A 37 4.42 6.21 14.87
CA GLN A 37 4.51 6.70 16.25
C GLN A 37 5.16 5.69 17.20
N VAL A 38 4.95 4.39 16.97
CA VAL A 38 5.45 3.32 17.85
C VAL A 38 6.91 2.96 17.56
N LEU A 39 7.39 3.20 16.33
CA LEU A 39 8.77 2.88 15.91
C LEU A 39 9.69 4.11 15.81
N ALA A 40 9.26 5.27 16.30
CA ALA A 40 10.10 6.46 16.44
C ALA A 40 11.02 6.33 17.66
#